data_AF-A0A7M7GML6-F1
#
_entry.id   AF-A0A7M7GML6-F1
#
_cell.length_a   1.000
_cell.length_b   1.000
_cell.length_c   1.000
_cell.angle_alpha   90.00
_cell.angle_beta   90.00
_cell.angle_gamma   90.00
#
_symmetry.space_group_name_H-M   'P 1'
#
loop_
_entity.id
_entity.type
_entity.pdbx_description
1 polymer ?
#
loop_
_entity_poly.entity_id
_entity_poly.type
_entity_poly.pdbx_seq_one_letter_code
_entity_poly.pdbx_strand_id
1 'polypeptide(L)'
;MTSLEVFILLFLSCMIERSISLSCPCWSHDANPSNPLSYRETYCNDLDLTCPSGSEVISDHCGCCKVCSHVEDEECGGPWNVLGRCAKDFECIDPKTKGPLKGSFLGNIPMGTCRRIKRPDAEHTPSTPVPRRSKPVYPPGFSLMDFFGPFGPQRPVNQEKPVRKNKEIKKNKKDKKDKKDKKLNKDLRKKSKKEKKERRERKMKEERREDRRKISDEVSNEIPKYF
;
A
#
# COMPACT_ATOMS: atom_id res chain seq x y z
N MET A 1 23.24 -33.56 -16.59
CA MET A 1 22.21 -32.63 -16.12
C MET A 1 21.00 -33.45 -15.68
N THR A 2 20.63 -33.36 -14.41
CA THR A 2 19.48 -34.09 -13.89
C THR A 2 18.19 -33.35 -14.25
N SER A 3 17.07 -34.08 -14.33
CA SER A 3 15.75 -33.47 -14.59
C SER A 3 15.42 -32.35 -13.59
N LEU A 4 15.87 -32.46 -12.35
CA LEU A 4 15.73 -31.43 -11.30
C LEU A 4 16.43 -30.12 -11.66
N GLU A 5 17.67 -30.17 -12.18
CA GLU A 5 18.44 -28.98 -12.57
C GLU A 5 17.74 -28.20 -13.69
N VAL A 6 17.15 -28.92 -14.66
CA VAL A 6 16.39 -28.29 -15.75
C VAL A 6 15.16 -27.57 -15.21
N PHE A 7 14.42 -28.18 -14.27
CA PHE A 7 13.27 -27.53 -13.64
C PHE A 7 13.65 -26.27 -12.85
N ILE A 8 14.77 -26.31 -12.11
CA ILE A 8 15.23 -25.15 -11.32
C ILE A 8 15.62 -24.00 -12.25
N LEU A 9 16.34 -24.27 -13.33
CA LEU A 9 16.73 -23.23 -14.30
C LEU A 9 15.52 -22.61 -15.01
N LEU A 10 14.53 -23.43 -15.38
CA LEU A 10 13.27 -22.95 -15.95
C LEU A 10 12.52 -22.03 -14.97
N PHE A 11 12.42 -22.44 -13.71
CA PHE A 11 11.74 -21.67 -12.67
C PHE A 11 12.48 -20.35 -12.38
N LEU A 12 13.82 -20.37 -12.31
CA LEU A 12 14.63 -19.17 -12.13
C LEU A 12 14.48 -18.21 -13.32
N SER A 13 14.47 -18.70 -14.56
CA SER A 13 14.24 -17.83 -15.73
C SER A 13 12.87 -17.16 -15.70
N CYS A 14 11.80 -17.90 -15.33
CA CYS A 14 10.45 -17.37 -15.16
C CYS A 14 10.37 -16.29 -14.06
N MET A 15 11.16 -16.43 -13.00
CA MET A 15 11.20 -15.45 -11.91
C MET A 15 12.01 -14.21 -12.27
N ILE A 16 13.06 -14.36 -13.10
CA ILE A 16 13.87 -13.23 -13.61
C ILE A 16 13.06 -12.37 -14.59
N GLU A 17 12.26 -12.96 -15.47
CA GLU A 17 11.40 -12.17 -16.36
C GLU A 17 10.34 -11.37 -15.59
N ARG A 18 9.84 -11.92 -14.47
CA ARG A 18 8.84 -11.26 -13.62
C ARG A 18 9.42 -10.19 -12.69
N SER A 19 10.72 -10.24 -12.40
CA SER A 19 11.35 -9.24 -11.53
C SER A 19 11.62 -7.91 -12.25
N ILE A 20 11.72 -7.91 -13.59
CA ILE A 20 11.93 -6.69 -14.38
C ILE A 20 10.71 -5.75 -14.31
N SER A 21 9.52 -6.28 -14.03
CA SER A 21 8.29 -5.47 -13.84
C SER A 21 8.23 -4.71 -12.52
N LEU A 22 9.19 -4.91 -11.60
CA LEU A 22 9.27 -4.22 -10.31
C LEU A 22 10.45 -3.25 -10.21
N SER A 23 11.41 -3.31 -11.14
CA SER A 23 12.40 -2.25 -11.28
C SER A 23 11.74 -1.09 -12.00
N CYS A 24 11.57 0.06 -11.34
CA CYS A 24 11.34 1.33 -12.00
C CYS A 24 12.57 1.63 -12.87
N PRO A 25 12.58 1.32 -14.18
CA PRO A 25 13.75 1.53 -15.02
C PRO A 25 13.71 2.98 -15.46
N CYS A 26 13.99 3.89 -14.52
CA CYS A 26 14.29 5.26 -14.83
C CYS A 26 15.73 5.25 -15.37
N TRP A 27 15.92 4.74 -16.59
CA TRP A 27 17.25 4.67 -17.21
C TRP A 27 17.72 6.11 -17.44
N SER A 28 18.51 6.57 -16.46
CA SER A 28 19.25 7.83 -16.38
C SER A 28 18.42 9.10 -16.52
N HIS A 29 18.27 9.82 -15.40
CA HIS A 29 18.18 11.29 -15.41
C HIS A 29 19.42 11.97 -16.04
N ASP A 30 20.47 11.19 -16.33
CA ASP A 30 21.67 11.60 -17.06
C ASP A 30 21.62 11.19 -18.55
N ALA A 31 20.42 11.06 -19.13
CA ALA A 31 20.27 10.86 -20.57
C ALA A 31 21.07 11.93 -21.31
N ASN A 32 22.16 11.44 -21.91
CA ASN A 32 23.08 12.09 -22.84
C ASN A 32 22.54 13.43 -23.40
N PRO A 33 23.24 14.57 -23.22
CA PRO A 33 22.77 15.89 -23.65
C PRO A 33 22.49 16.01 -25.16
N SER A 34 22.85 14.99 -25.95
CA SER A 34 22.59 14.92 -27.37
C SER A 34 21.19 14.41 -27.76
N ASN A 35 20.41 13.77 -26.88
CA ASN A 35 19.03 13.41 -27.20
C ASN A 35 18.15 13.09 -25.95
N PRO A 36 17.70 14.11 -25.20
CA PRO A 36 16.92 13.93 -23.97
C PRO A 36 15.45 13.51 -24.18
N LEU A 37 14.99 13.32 -25.42
CA LEU A 37 13.56 13.18 -25.73
C LEU A 37 13.08 11.74 -26.00
N SER A 38 13.95 10.81 -26.41
CA SER A 38 13.43 9.56 -27.00
C SER A 38 12.78 8.58 -26.00
N TYR A 39 13.17 8.58 -24.72
CA TYR A 39 12.57 7.65 -23.75
C TYR A 39 11.32 8.23 -23.08
N ARG A 40 11.38 9.51 -22.68
CA ARG A 40 10.27 10.16 -21.98
C ARG A 40 9.05 10.33 -22.87
N GLU A 41 9.22 10.68 -24.15
CA GLU A 41 8.08 10.80 -25.08
C GLU A 41 7.44 9.45 -25.42
N THR A 42 8.22 8.36 -25.40
CA THR A 42 7.73 7.03 -25.79
C THR A 42 6.96 6.33 -24.67
N TYR A 43 7.32 6.58 -23.41
CA TYR A 43 6.76 5.85 -22.25
C TYR A 43 5.97 6.73 -21.28
N CYS A 44 6.24 8.04 -21.25
CA CYS A 44 5.52 8.99 -20.42
C CYS A 44 4.69 9.93 -21.30
N ASN A 45 3.39 10.03 -21.04
CA ASN A 45 2.51 10.97 -21.76
C ASN A 45 2.62 12.40 -21.19
N ASP A 46 3.84 12.88 -20.95
CA ASP A 46 4.12 14.08 -20.16
C ASP A 46 4.09 15.39 -20.96
N LEU A 47 4.10 15.33 -22.30
CA LEU A 47 4.45 16.47 -23.14
C LEU A 47 3.54 17.69 -22.96
N ASP A 48 2.24 17.47 -22.71
CA ASP A 48 1.24 18.54 -22.59
C ASP A 48 0.32 18.35 -21.37
N LEU A 49 0.90 17.93 -20.25
CA LEU A 49 0.09 17.60 -19.07
C LEU A 49 -0.51 18.87 -18.43
N THR A 50 -1.72 19.22 -18.87
CA THR A 50 -2.54 20.28 -18.28
C THR A 50 -3.44 19.66 -17.21
N CYS A 51 -3.06 19.83 -15.96
CA CYS A 51 -3.80 19.27 -14.84
C CYS A 51 -5.04 20.11 -14.49
N PRO A 52 -6.17 19.47 -14.11
CA PRO A 52 -7.39 20.18 -13.74
C PRO A 52 -7.21 21.09 -12.52
N SER A 53 -8.10 22.07 -12.36
CA SER A 53 -8.04 23.05 -11.26
C SER A 53 -7.99 22.36 -9.89
N GLY A 54 -6.97 22.68 -9.09
CA GLY A 54 -6.77 22.11 -7.75
C GLY A 54 -5.86 20.88 -7.71
N SER A 55 -5.51 20.32 -8.87
CA SER A 55 -4.43 19.33 -9.00
C SER A 55 -3.12 20.01 -9.41
N GLU A 56 -2.00 19.39 -9.05
CA GLU A 56 -0.66 19.83 -9.36
C GLU A 56 0.10 18.73 -10.11
N VAL A 57 1.10 19.15 -10.87
CA VAL A 57 1.98 18.21 -11.58
C VAL A 57 2.96 17.63 -10.57
N ILE A 58 2.86 16.33 -10.32
CA ILE A 58 3.75 15.57 -9.43
C ILE A 58 4.49 14.50 -10.23
N SER A 59 5.58 13.97 -9.68
CA SER A 59 6.21 12.79 -10.25
C SER A 59 5.43 11.53 -9.87
N ASP A 60 5.36 10.57 -10.78
CA ASP A 60 4.84 9.23 -10.52
C ASP A 60 5.69 8.52 -9.43
N HIS A 61 5.20 7.41 -8.87
CA HIS A 61 5.88 6.57 -7.87
C HIS A 61 7.37 6.39 -8.15
N CYS A 62 7.70 6.07 -9.40
CA CYS A 62 9.07 5.84 -9.85
C CYS A 62 9.92 7.12 -9.96
N GLY A 63 9.30 8.31 -9.91
CA GLY A 63 9.96 9.59 -10.08
C GLY A 63 10.20 10.01 -11.54
N CYS A 64 9.82 9.16 -12.51
CA CYS A 64 10.18 9.33 -13.93
C CYS A 64 9.17 10.19 -14.70
N CYS A 65 7.90 9.79 -14.71
CA CYS A 65 6.85 10.49 -15.44
C CYS A 65 6.22 11.57 -14.57
N LYS A 66 5.72 12.63 -15.21
CA LYS A 66 4.89 13.66 -14.59
C LYS A 66 3.43 13.23 -14.70
N VAL A 67 2.72 13.24 -13.59
CA VAL A 67 1.29 12.89 -13.52
C VAL A 67 0.55 13.97 -12.72
N CYS A 68 -0.75 14.11 -12.95
CA CYS A 68 -1.57 15.00 -12.14
C CYS A 68 -1.83 14.35 -10.77
N SER A 69 -1.67 15.15 -9.73
CA SER A 69 -2.01 14.74 -8.38
C SER A 69 -3.53 14.59 -8.21
N HIS A 70 -3.95 13.71 -7.32
CA HIS A 70 -5.35 13.55 -6.99
C HIS A 70 -5.90 14.66 -6.09
N VAL A 71 -7.17 15.00 -6.30
CA VAL A 71 -7.91 16.06 -5.57
C VAL A 71 -8.95 15.47 -4.61
N GLU A 72 -9.82 16.30 -4.06
CA GLU A 72 -10.79 15.90 -3.05
C GLU A 72 -11.62 14.68 -3.48
N ASP A 73 -11.74 13.70 -2.57
CA ASP A 73 -12.53 12.48 -2.74
C ASP A 73 -12.07 11.49 -3.83
N GLU A 74 -10.93 11.74 -4.48
CA GLU A 74 -10.30 10.78 -5.37
C GLU A 74 -9.53 9.71 -4.58
N GLU A 75 -9.43 8.51 -5.18
CA GLU A 75 -8.70 7.40 -4.59
C GLU A 75 -7.19 7.67 -4.55
N CYS A 76 -6.51 7.20 -3.51
CA CYS A 76 -5.09 7.42 -3.34
C CYS A 76 -4.42 6.28 -2.57
N GLY A 77 -3.09 6.20 -2.67
CA GLY A 77 -2.29 5.20 -1.98
C GLY A 77 -2.27 3.84 -2.70
N GLY A 78 -2.50 2.76 -1.97
CA GLY A 78 -2.26 1.41 -2.48
C GLY A 78 -0.76 1.12 -2.70
N PRO A 79 -0.39 -0.09 -3.16
CA PRO A 79 1.00 -0.49 -3.26
C PRO A 79 1.84 0.50 -4.06
N TRP A 80 2.92 1.01 -3.47
CA TRP A 80 3.77 2.00 -4.11
C TRP A 80 3.08 3.31 -4.55
N ASN A 81 1.88 3.61 -4.04
CA ASN A 81 1.04 4.71 -4.51
C ASN A 81 0.57 4.57 -5.97
N VAL A 82 0.33 3.35 -6.45
CA VAL A 82 -0.21 3.10 -7.81
C VAL A 82 -1.61 3.68 -8.03
N LEU A 83 -2.39 3.91 -6.96
CA LEU A 83 -3.65 4.64 -7.07
C LEU A 83 -3.44 6.16 -7.09
N GLY A 84 -2.19 6.62 -7.17
CA GLY A 84 -1.82 8.02 -7.22
C GLY A 84 -1.59 8.66 -5.85
N ARG A 85 -1.17 9.91 -5.92
CA ARG A 85 -0.79 10.75 -4.77
C ARG A 85 -1.62 12.03 -4.77
N CYS A 86 -2.05 12.44 -3.59
CA CYS A 86 -2.83 13.66 -3.42
C CYS A 86 -1.98 14.92 -3.65
N ALA A 87 -2.62 16.02 -4.04
CA ALA A 87 -2.01 17.36 -4.12
C ALA A 87 -1.48 17.82 -2.74
N LYS A 88 -0.57 18.79 -2.72
CA LYS A 88 0.10 19.35 -1.54
C LYS A 88 -0.80 19.75 -0.37
N ASP A 89 -2.03 20.19 -0.65
CA ASP A 89 -3.01 20.59 0.37
C ASP A 89 -3.98 19.48 0.78
N PHE A 90 -3.74 18.26 0.29
CA PHE A 90 -4.55 17.09 0.51
C PHE A 90 -3.70 15.96 1.11
N GLU A 91 -4.32 15.17 1.96
CA GLU A 91 -3.71 14.00 2.57
C GLU A 91 -4.56 12.78 2.28
N CYS A 92 -3.90 11.64 2.05
CA CYS A 92 -4.58 10.39 1.80
C CYS A 92 -5.08 9.80 3.11
N ILE A 93 -6.41 9.74 3.28
CA ILE A 93 -7.05 9.27 4.51
C ILE A 93 -7.55 7.84 4.33
N ASP A 94 -7.21 6.96 5.27
CA ASP A 94 -7.73 5.59 5.29
C ASP A 94 -9.20 5.60 5.73
N PRO A 95 -10.14 5.04 4.94
CA PRO A 95 -11.56 5.01 5.29
C PRO A 95 -11.84 4.25 6.59
N LYS A 96 -10.95 3.34 7.01
CA LYS A 96 -11.12 2.52 8.23
C LYS A 96 -10.68 3.25 9.49
N THR A 97 -9.55 3.96 9.43
CA THR A 97 -8.97 4.62 10.61
C THR A 97 -9.34 6.10 10.69
N LYS A 98 -9.82 6.69 9.58
CA LYS A 98 -10.11 8.13 9.43
C LYS A 98 -8.90 9.03 9.73
N GLY A 99 -7.71 8.46 9.66
CA GLY A 99 -6.45 9.16 9.89
C GLY A 99 -5.53 9.06 8.67
N PRO A 100 -4.41 9.78 8.71
CA PRO A 100 -3.41 9.75 7.65
C PRO A 100 -2.83 8.34 7.51
N LEU A 101 -2.52 7.96 6.26
CA LEU A 101 -1.86 6.69 5.97
C LEU A 101 -0.47 6.64 6.62
N LYS A 102 -0.39 6.01 7.80
CA LYS A 102 0.89 5.65 8.40
C LYS A 102 1.45 4.46 7.63
N GLY A 103 2.51 4.71 6.85
CA GLY A 103 3.20 3.72 6.05
C GLY A 103 3.43 2.43 6.83
N SER A 104 2.67 1.40 6.50
CA SER A 104 2.78 0.09 7.13
C SER A 104 3.79 -0.72 6.33
N PHE A 105 5.00 -0.85 6.86
CA PHE A 105 6.15 -1.54 6.23
C PHE A 105 5.91 -3.03 5.89
N LEU A 106 4.73 -3.60 6.21
CA LEU A 106 4.46 -5.04 6.21
C LEU A 106 3.24 -5.45 5.35
N GLY A 107 3.12 -4.90 4.14
CA GLY A 107 2.30 -5.51 3.07
C GLY A 107 0.78 -5.28 3.11
N ASN A 108 0.28 -4.47 4.06
CA ASN A 108 -1.05 -3.87 3.93
C ASN A 108 -0.87 -2.39 3.62
N ILE A 109 -0.82 -2.06 2.34
CA ILE A 109 -0.69 -0.68 1.89
C ILE A 109 -2.13 -0.17 1.70
N PRO A 110 -2.65 0.63 2.64
CA PRO A 110 -4.07 0.94 2.64
C PRO A 110 -4.41 1.85 1.46
N MET A 111 -5.56 1.59 0.86
CA MET A 111 -6.18 2.49 -0.11
C MET A 111 -6.97 3.52 0.67
N GLY A 112 -6.89 4.78 0.25
CA GLY A 112 -7.54 5.91 0.89
C GLY A 112 -8.26 6.80 -0.10
N THR A 113 -8.80 7.90 0.42
CA THR A 113 -9.28 9.01 -0.39
C THR A 113 -8.60 10.31 0.03
N CYS A 114 -8.34 11.17 -0.95
CA CYS A 114 -7.72 12.47 -0.72
C CYS A 114 -8.68 13.41 -0.01
N ARG A 115 -8.26 13.97 1.11
CA ARG A 115 -9.03 14.95 1.88
C ARG A 115 -8.18 16.15 2.21
N ARG A 116 -8.78 17.34 2.21
CA ARG A 116 -8.05 18.57 2.58
C ARG A 116 -7.49 18.44 3.98
N ILE A 117 -6.22 18.79 4.10
CA ILE A 117 -5.60 18.94 5.41
C ILE A 117 -6.24 20.19 6.01
N LYS A 118 -7.08 20.00 7.04
CA LYS A 118 -7.40 21.09 7.95
C LYS A 118 -6.10 21.37 8.70
N ARG A 119 -5.25 22.22 8.13
CA ARG A 119 -4.13 22.78 8.90
C ARG A 119 -4.84 23.44 10.07
N PRO A 120 -4.63 22.98 11.32
CA PRO A 120 -5.13 23.73 12.47
C PRO A 120 -4.58 25.13 12.25
N ASP A 121 -5.50 26.08 12.03
CA ASP A 121 -5.24 27.41 11.49
C ASP A 121 -3.89 27.83 11.99
N ALA A 122 -2.90 27.87 11.09
CA ALA A 122 -1.49 27.97 11.45
C ALA A 122 -1.41 28.96 12.59
N GLU A 123 -1.32 28.43 13.82
CA GLU A 123 -1.41 29.26 15.00
C GLU A 123 -0.20 30.12 14.81
N HIS A 124 -0.49 31.39 14.50
CA HIS A 124 0.44 32.38 14.03
C HIS A 124 1.52 32.41 15.08
N THR A 125 2.51 31.55 14.91
CA THR A 125 3.71 31.53 15.70
C THR A 125 4.31 32.79 15.15
N PRO A 126 4.19 33.93 15.88
CA PRO A 126 4.73 35.19 15.41
C PRO A 126 6.16 34.81 15.11
N SER A 127 6.57 34.96 13.84
CA SER A 127 7.86 34.52 13.37
C SER A 127 8.88 35.00 14.39
N THR A 128 9.27 34.14 15.33
CA THR A 128 10.28 34.48 16.29
C THR A 128 11.46 34.66 15.37
N PRO A 129 12.04 35.89 15.30
CA PRO A 129 13.09 36.17 14.35
C PRO A 129 14.09 35.05 14.53
N VAL A 130 14.22 34.21 13.51
CA VAL A 130 15.16 33.09 13.54
C VAL A 130 16.47 33.77 13.89
N PRO A 131 17.07 33.52 15.07
CA PRO A 131 18.29 34.22 15.44
C PRO A 131 19.24 33.92 14.29
N ARG A 132 19.68 34.98 13.59
CA ARG A 132 20.64 34.87 12.50
C ARG A 132 21.72 33.97 13.05
N ARG A 133 21.86 32.79 12.45
CA ARG A 133 22.85 31.79 12.81
C ARG A 133 24.19 32.52 12.66
N SER A 134 24.67 33.12 13.75
CA SER A 134 26.01 33.66 13.81
C SER A 134 26.90 32.48 13.46
N LYS A 135 27.72 32.65 12.42
CA LYS A 135 28.71 31.65 12.02
C LYS A 135 29.38 31.15 13.31
N PRO A 136 29.51 29.84 13.52
CA PRO A 136 30.21 29.33 14.69
C PRO A 136 31.61 29.95 14.70
N VAL A 137 31.82 30.86 15.66
CA VAL A 137 33.15 31.39 15.95
C VAL A 137 33.83 30.28 16.73
N TYR A 138 34.60 29.45 16.03
CA TYR A 138 35.46 28.47 16.68
C TYR A 138 36.59 29.26 17.36
N PRO A 139 36.78 29.12 18.68
CA PRO A 139 37.93 29.72 19.33
C PRO A 139 39.21 29.12 18.73
N PRO A 140 40.22 29.94 18.40
CA PRO A 140 41.51 29.42 17.96
C PRO A 140 42.13 28.61 19.12
N GLY A 141 42.31 27.31 18.92
CA GLY A 141 43.05 26.44 19.85
C GLY A 141 42.32 25.18 20.36
N PHE A 142 41.07 24.92 19.97
CA PHE A 142 40.37 23.71 20.44
C PHE A 142 40.62 22.50 19.52
N SER A 143 41.40 21.54 20.02
CA SER A 143 41.71 20.26 19.37
C SER A 143 40.53 19.30 19.47
N LEU A 144 40.21 18.60 18.38
CA LEU A 144 39.08 17.68 18.25
C LEU A 144 39.18 16.42 19.16
N MET A 145 40.28 16.25 19.89
CA MET A 145 40.57 15.03 20.66
C MET A 145 40.10 15.05 22.13
N ASP A 146 39.63 16.18 22.66
CA ASP A 146 39.26 16.29 24.08
C ASP A 146 37.81 15.89 24.41
N PHE A 147 37.04 15.38 23.43
CA PHE A 147 35.62 15.09 23.59
C PHE A 147 35.28 13.65 24.05
N PHE A 148 36.29 12.79 24.24
CA PHE A 148 36.10 11.41 24.74
C PHE A 148 36.58 11.28 26.21
N GLY A 149 36.02 12.10 27.10
CA GLY A 149 36.10 11.87 28.54
C GLY A 149 35.03 10.87 29.01
N PRO A 150 35.32 9.93 29.94
CA PRO A 150 34.41 8.85 30.34
C PRO A 150 33.24 9.25 31.25
N PHE A 151 33.03 10.54 31.52
CA PHE A 151 31.96 11.00 32.41
C PHE A 151 30.91 11.81 31.64
N GLY A 152 29.94 11.09 31.10
CA GLY A 152 28.74 11.69 30.52
C GLY A 152 27.89 12.42 31.58
N PRO A 153 27.17 13.49 31.20
CA PRO A 153 26.30 14.22 32.11
C PRO A 153 25.16 13.32 32.60
N GLN A 154 25.09 13.12 33.91
CA GLN A 154 24.00 12.38 34.55
C GLN A 154 22.70 13.16 34.38
N ARG A 155 21.72 12.54 33.71
CA ARG A 155 20.35 13.03 33.65
C ARG A 155 19.72 12.94 35.04
N PRO A 156 18.91 13.94 35.45
CA PRO A 156 18.18 13.89 36.70
C PRO A 156 17.17 12.72 36.68
N VAL A 157 17.31 11.83 37.66
CA VAL A 157 16.40 10.70 37.89
C VAL A 157 15.13 11.26 38.52
N ASN A 158 14.08 11.38 37.71
CA ASN A 158 12.75 11.79 38.17
C ASN A 158 12.05 10.56 38.77
N GLN A 159 11.80 10.58 40.08
CA GLN A 159 11.13 9.49 40.79
C GLN A 159 9.61 9.54 40.52
N GLU A 160 9.15 8.71 39.58
CA GLU A 160 7.72 8.51 39.34
C GLU A 160 7.07 7.69 40.47
N LYS A 161 6.00 8.23 41.06
CA LYS A 161 5.17 7.59 42.09
C LYS A 161 4.38 6.39 41.51
N PRO A 162 4.28 5.25 42.24
CA PRO A 162 3.57 4.07 41.76
C PRO A 162 2.06 4.13 42.11
N VAL A 163 1.26 4.79 41.28
CA VAL A 163 -0.22 4.72 41.39
C VAL A 163 -0.82 4.59 39.99
N ARG A 164 -0.87 3.37 39.41
CA ARG A 164 -1.78 3.04 38.27
C ARG A 164 -1.81 1.58 37.76
N LYS A 165 -1.21 0.59 38.40
CA LYS A 165 -1.10 -0.78 37.82
C LYS A 165 -2.41 -1.60 37.74
N ASN A 166 -3.50 -1.19 38.41
CA ASN A 166 -4.72 -2.02 38.50
C ASN A 166 -5.78 -1.78 37.40
N LYS A 167 -5.73 -0.66 36.66
CA LYS A 167 -6.67 -0.40 35.54
C LYS A 167 -6.25 -1.06 34.23
N GLU A 168 -4.96 -1.31 34.04
CA GLU A 168 -4.40 -1.83 32.79
C GLU A 168 -4.70 -3.33 32.57
N ILE A 169 -4.72 -4.11 33.65
CA ILE A 169 -4.99 -5.57 33.59
C ILE A 169 -6.44 -5.85 33.15
N LYS A 170 -7.41 -5.00 33.53
CA LYS A 170 -8.83 -5.18 33.14
C LYS A 170 -9.07 -4.86 31.65
N LYS A 171 -8.33 -3.90 31.08
CA LYS A 171 -8.47 -3.52 29.66
C LYS A 171 -7.99 -4.64 28.73
N ASN A 172 -6.86 -5.28 29.05
CA ASN A 172 -6.29 -6.39 28.28
C ASN A 172 -7.17 -7.65 28.22
N LYS A 173 -8.02 -7.91 29.23
CA LYS A 173 -8.96 -9.05 29.20
C LYS A 173 -10.16 -8.81 28.28
N LYS A 174 -10.65 -7.57 28.19
CA LYS A 174 -11.78 -7.21 27.31
C LYS A 174 -11.38 -7.32 25.83
N ASP A 175 -10.21 -6.80 25.47
CA ASP A 175 -9.72 -6.81 24.09
C ASP A 175 -9.47 -8.22 23.54
N LYS A 176 -9.09 -9.17 24.40
CA LYS A 176 -8.94 -10.59 24.01
C LYS A 176 -10.28 -11.28 23.75
N LYS A 177 -11.34 -10.94 24.49
CA LYS A 177 -12.69 -11.50 24.29
C LYS A 177 -13.28 -11.04 22.96
N ASP A 178 -13.20 -9.73 22.67
CA ASP A 178 -13.75 -9.15 21.45
C ASP A 178 -13.07 -9.69 20.18
N LYS A 179 -11.76 -9.99 20.24
CA LYS A 179 -11.04 -10.63 19.14
C LYS A 179 -11.49 -12.08 18.90
N LYS A 180 -11.81 -12.84 19.96
CA LYS A 180 -12.27 -14.23 19.85
C LYS A 180 -13.65 -14.30 19.20
N ASP A 181 -14.57 -13.42 19.61
CA ASP A 181 -15.94 -13.39 19.08
C ASP A 181 -15.97 -12.95 17.60
N LYS A 182 -15.13 -12.00 17.22
CA LYS A 182 -14.95 -11.60 15.80
C LYS A 182 -14.43 -12.74 14.93
N LYS A 183 -13.48 -13.54 15.44
CA LYS A 183 -12.94 -14.70 14.70
C LYS A 183 -14.02 -15.77 14.51
N LEU A 184 -14.77 -16.10 15.56
CA LEU A 184 -15.85 -17.09 15.51
C LEU A 184 -16.94 -16.71 14.50
N ASN A 185 -17.39 -15.44 14.50
CA ASN A 185 -18.40 -14.97 13.56
C ASN A 185 -17.90 -15.01 12.09
N LYS A 186 -16.62 -14.69 11.86
CA LYS A 186 -16.01 -14.79 10.52
C LYS A 186 -16.00 -16.22 10.00
N ASP A 187 -15.70 -17.19 10.85
CA ASP A 187 -15.65 -18.61 10.48
C ASP A 187 -17.06 -19.18 10.22
N LEU A 188 -18.06 -18.79 11.01
CA LEU A 188 -19.47 -19.14 10.76
C LEU A 188 -19.97 -18.60 9.41
N ARG A 189 -19.65 -17.34 9.09
CA ARG A 189 -20.00 -16.74 7.78
C ARG A 189 -19.33 -17.47 6.62
N LYS A 190 -18.06 -17.88 6.76
CA LYS A 190 -17.35 -18.68 5.74
C LYS A 190 -17.99 -20.06 5.55
N LYS A 191 -18.34 -20.74 6.65
CA LYS A 191 -19.00 -22.06 6.61
C LYS A 191 -20.35 -21.99 5.91
N SER A 192 -21.19 -21.00 6.25
CA SER A 192 -22.49 -20.78 5.59
C SER A 192 -22.37 -20.48 4.10
N LYS A 193 -21.37 -19.68 3.68
CA LYS A 193 -21.12 -19.41 2.26
C LYS A 193 -20.67 -20.66 1.49
N LYS A 194 -19.80 -21.48 2.09
CA LYS A 194 -19.33 -22.74 1.49
C LYS A 194 -20.50 -23.72 1.28
N GLU A 195 -21.34 -23.89 2.30
CA GLU A 195 -22.51 -24.76 2.24
C GLU A 195 -23.53 -24.29 1.19
N LYS A 196 -23.80 -22.98 1.09
CA LYS A 196 -24.66 -22.43 0.04
C LYS A 196 -24.08 -22.68 -1.37
N LYS A 197 -22.76 -22.57 -1.55
CA LYS A 197 -22.10 -22.86 -2.83
C LYS A 197 -22.24 -24.33 -3.21
N GLU A 198 -21.97 -25.24 -2.28
CA GLU A 198 -22.11 -26.69 -2.49
C GLU A 198 -23.56 -27.08 -2.81
N ARG A 199 -24.54 -26.47 -2.13
CA ARG A 199 -25.97 -26.71 -2.43
C ARG A 199 -26.36 -26.26 -3.83
N ARG A 200 -25.83 -25.13 -4.31
CA ARG A 200 -26.06 -24.65 -5.70
C ARG A 200 -25.41 -25.56 -6.74
N GLU A 201 -24.19 -26.03 -6.47
CA GLU A 201 -23.48 -26.94 -7.37
C GLU A 201 -24.18 -28.31 -7.47
N ARG A 202 -24.71 -28.83 -6.36
CA ARG A 202 -25.53 -30.06 -6.38
C ARG A 202 -26.79 -29.90 -7.22
N LYS A 203 -27.53 -28.80 -7.05
CA LYS A 203 -28.71 -28.50 -7.86
C LYS A 203 -28.39 -28.43 -9.34
N MET A 204 -27.31 -27.73 -9.71
CA MET A 204 -26.89 -27.61 -11.11
C MET A 204 -26.47 -28.96 -11.72
N LYS A 205 -25.82 -29.84 -10.93
CA LYS A 205 -25.47 -31.20 -11.38
C LYS A 205 -26.71 -32.09 -11.56
N GLU A 206 -27.72 -31.92 -10.73
CA GLU A 206 -28.98 -32.65 -10.81
C GLU A 206 -29.79 -32.24 -12.04
N GLU A 207 -29.91 -30.93 -12.29
CA GLU A 207 -30.56 -30.37 -13.48
C GLU A 207 -29.88 -30.86 -14.76
N ARG A 208 -28.54 -30.82 -14.84
CA ARG A 208 -27.79 -31.39 -15.98
C ARG A 208 -28.02 -32.89 -16.19
N ARG A 209 -28.28 -33.66 -15.12
CA ARG A 209 -28.59 -35.10 -15.22
C ARG A 209 -30.02 -35.33 -15.69
N GLU A 210 -30.93 -34.42 -15.39
CA GLU A 210 -32.31 -34.45 -15.88
C GLU A 210 -32.37 -34.09 -17.36
N ASP A 211 -31.67 -33.03 -17.79
CA ASP A 211 -31.58 -32.65 -19.20
C ASP A 211 -30.99 -33.77 -20.05
N ARG A 212 -29.92 -34.44 -19.56
CA ARG A 212 -29.34 -35.59 -20.24
C ARG A 212 -30.33 -36.76 -20.37
N ARG A 213 -31.22 -36.96 -19.39
CA ARG A 213 -32.27 -38.00 -19.46
C ARG A 213 -33.31 -37.64 -20.53
N LYS A 214 -33.80 -36.39 -20.53
CA LYS A 214 -34.75 -35.89 -21.55
C LYS A 214 -34.21 -36.07 -22.98
N ILE A 215 -32.94 -35.68 -23.21
CA ILE A 215 -32.28 -35.87 -24.51
C ILE A 215 -32.20 -37.36 -24.89
N SER A 216 -31.89 -38.26 -23.94
CA SER A 216 -31.82 -39.70 -24.20
C SER A 216 -33.18 -40.30 -24.58
N ASP A 217 -34.25 -39.81 -23.96
CA ASP A 217 -35.62 -40.24 -24.24
C ASP A 217 -36.10 -39.72 -25.61
N GLU A 218 -35.78 -38.48 -25.96
CA GLU A 218 -36.06 -37.90 -27.29
C GLU A 218 -35.35 -38.69 -28.41
N VAL A 219 -34.04 -38.96 -28.24
CA VAL A 219 -33.26 -39.73 -29.22
C VAL A 219 -33.80 -41.15 -29.38
N SER A 220 -34.28 -41.79 -28.30
CA SER A 220 -34.82 -43.15 -28.38
C SER A 220 -36.15 -43.22 -29.14
N ASN A 221 -36.93 -42.14 -29.14
CA ASN A 221 -38.22 -42.08 -29.85
C ASN A 221 -38.08 -41.76 -31.34
N GLU A 222 -36.99 -41.10 -31.76
CA GLU A 222 -36.77 -40.72 -33.16
C GLU A 222 -36.12 -41.80 -34.02
N ILE A 223 -35.64 -42.91 -33.44
CA ILE A 223 -35.08 -44.02 -34.21
C ILE A 223 -36.24 -44.73 -34.94
N PRO A 224 -36.37 -44.56 -36.27
CA PRO A 224 -37.47 -45.15 -37.00
C PRO A 224 -37.22 -46.66 -37.07
N LYS A 225 -38.25 -47.46 -36.78
CA LYS A 225 -38.22 -48.92 -36.94
C LYS A 225 -38.19 -49.25 -38.43
N TYR A 226 -37.02 -49.14 -39.05
CA TYR A 226 -36.77 -49.72 -40.36
C TYR A 226 -36.24 -51.15 -40.18
N PHE A 227 -37.17 -52.06 -39.87
CA PHE A 227 -37.03 -53.51 -40.02
C PHE A 227 -38.41 -54.11 -40.26
#